data_AF-B1FWN1-F1
#
_entry.id   AF-B1FWN1-F1
#
_cell.length_a   1.000
_cell.length_b   1.000
_cell.length_c   1.000
_cell.angle_alpha   90.00
_cell.angle_beta   90.00
_cell.angle_gamma   90.00
#
_symmetry.space_group_name_H-M   'P 1'
#
loop_
_entity.id
_entity.type
_entity.pdbx_description
1 polymer ?
#
loop_
_entity_poly.entity_id
_entity_poly.type
_entity_poly.pdbx_seq_one_letter_code
_entity_poly.pdbx_strand_id
1 'polypeptide(L)'
;MRRENTVTALAGNGAGGITGVVETLRDYVGETAGVVVLDDCPDTSSFTKSLDRALKARETEGNTVIVVPSTAPWSAGWIDAADQKLNLLRSPSKFVSLIFLADPLTLWSAMSEKASFAEIRVPWMSLLPWTDEFVKHWLAEQQLPSEKETRHQIRQVTGYWPAALQELVGNCGEQSELKRRIERKSSSLVGSQDAQIWAERLGLTIHDPQIVLHALASWGEPATVVELAEIGEIALDKVEQSLRWADLLGLVVRDGGDYWSLDPFICELLKRLQY
;
A
#
# COMPACT_ATOMS: atom_id res chain seq x y z
N MET A 1 -19.24 15.43 -7.01
CA MET A 1 -18.14 14.66 -7.62
C MET A 1 -18.11 14.98 -9.11
N ARG A 2 -17.05 15.61 -9.63
CA ARG A 2 -16.94 15.89 -11.08
C ARG A 2 -16.85 14.56 -11.81
N ARG A 3 -17.71 14.35 -12.80
CA ARG A 3 -17.68 13.16 -13.65
C ARG A 3 -16.72 13.45 -14.80
N GLU A 4 -15.49 12.95 -14.68
CA GLU A 4 -14.41 13.11 -15.65
C GLU A 4 -13.65 11.78 -15.75
N ASN A 5 -12.88 11.57 -16.83
CA ASN A 5 -12.01 10.41 -16.93
C ASN A 5 -10.82 10.60 -16.01
N THR A 6 -10.45 9.57 -15.25
CA THR A 6 -9.36 9.65 -14.28
C THR A 6 -8.41 8.47 -14.44
N VAL A 7 -7.12 8.75 -14.39
CA VAL A 7 -6.07 7.75 -14.13
C VAL A 7 -5.57 8.00 -12.70
N THR A 8 -5.54 6.95 -11.90
CA THR A 8 -5.08 6.99 -10.51
C THR A 8 -4.18 5.79 -10.22
N ALA A 9 -3.24 5.94 -9.28
CA ALA A 9 -2.46 4.83 -8.76
C ALA A 9 -2.75 4.64 -7.27
N LEU A 10 -2.85 3.38 -6.83
CA LEU A 10 -3.04 2.99 -5.44
C LEU A 10 -1.82 2.19 -4.99
N ALA A 11 -1.01 2.80 -4.13
CA ALA A 11 0.08 2.13 -3.44
C ALA A 11 -0.45 1.37 -2.23
N GLY A 12 0.07 0.18 -1.99
CA GLY A 12 -0.28 -0.60 -0.83
C GLY A 12 0.59 -1.84 -0.73
N ASN A 13 0.44 -2.54 0.38
CA ASN A 13 1.18 -3.76 0.64
C ASN A 13 0.21 -4.86 1.11
N GLY A 14 0.70 -6.09 1.26
CA GLY A 14 -0.13 -7.22 1.69
C GLY A 14 -0.72 -7.00 3.08
N ALA A 15 -0.01 -6.28 3.97
CA ALA A 15 -0.51 -5.93 5.30
C ALA A 15 -1.67 -4.93 5.27
N GLY A 16 -1.63 -3.99 4.31
CA GLY A 16 -2.67 -3.01 4.00
C GLY A 16 -3.86 -3.56 3.21
N GLY A 17 -3.79 -4.80 2.74
CA GLY A 17 -4.90 -5.47 2.05
C GLY A 17 -4.99 -5.18 0.55
N ILE A 18 -3.89 -4.81 -0.12
CA ILE A 18 -3.89 -4.49 -1.56
C ILE A 18 -4.43 -5.64 -2.44
N THR A 19 -4.23 -6.89 -2.01
CA THR A 19 -4.70 -8.08 -2.73
C THR A 19 -6.23 -8.18 -2.81
N GLY A 20 -6.95 -7.65 -1.83
CA GLY A 20 -8.42 -7.70 -1.77
C GLY A 20 -9.13 -6.54 -2.47
N VAL A 21 -8.40 -5.55 -3.01
CA VAL A 21 -8.98 -4.33 -3.58
C VAL A 21 -9.91 -4.63 -4.76
N VAL A 22 -9.51 -5.53 -5.66
CA VAL A 22 -10.30 -5.87 -6.85
C VAL A 22 -11.65 -6.48 -6.46
N GLU A 23 -11.64 -7.42 -5.51
CA GLU A 23 -12.85 -8.09 -5.01
C GLU A 23 -13.74 -7.09 -4.26
N THR A 24 -13.15 -6.27 -3.38
CA THR A 24 -13.88 -5.23 -2.65
C THR A 24 -14.56 -4.22 -3.59
N LEU A 25 -13.89 -3.83 -4.68
CA LEU A 25 -14.47 -2.95 -5.69
C LEU A 25 -15.62 -3.61 -6.44
N ARG A 26 -15.51 -4.91 -6.78
CA ARG A 26 -16.60 -5.66 -7.41
C ARG A 26 -17.82 -5.73 -6.51
N ASP A 27 -17.61 -6.02 -5.22
CA ASP A 27 -18.69 -6.09 -4.23
C ASP A 27 -19.37 -4.72 -4.04
N TYR A 28 -18.58 -3.64 -3.99
CA TYR A 28 -19.10 -2.29 -3.81
C TYR A 28 -19.91 -1.78 -5.02
N VAL A 29 -19.40 -2.01 -6.23
CA VAL A 29 -20.02 -1.54 -7.46
C VAL A 29 -21.21 -2.43 -7.86
N GLY A 30 -21.22 -3.68 -7.40
CA GLY A 30 -22.25 -4.68 -7.69
C GLY A 30 -22.23 -5.15 -9.15
N GLU A 31 -23.19 -5.99 -9.52
CA GLU A 31 -23.26 -6.61 -10.86
C GLU A 31 -23.56 -5.60 -11.99
N THR A 32 -24.00 -4.38 -11.67
CA THR A 32 -24.57 -3.44 -12.64
C THR A 32 -23.56 -2.46 -13.27
N ALA A 33 -22.40 -2.24 -12.64
CA ALA A 33 -21.32 -1.44 -13.20
C ALA A 33 -20.05 -2.30 -13.24
N GLY A 34 -19.62 -2.65 -14.46
CA GLY A 34 -18.53 -3.61 -14.65
C GLY A 34 -17.20 -3.06 -14.14
N VAL A 35 -16.61 -3.75 -13.17
CA VAL A 35 -15.18 -3.66 -12.86
C VAL A 35 -14.44 -4.51 -13.89
N VAL A 36 -13.73 -3.85 -14.81
CA VAL A 36 -12.91 -4.52 -15.83
C VAL A 36 -11.49 -4.66 -15.30
N VAL A 37 -10.98 -5.89 -15.21
CA VAL A 37 -9.61 -6.15 -14.77
C VAL A 37 -8.73 -6.43 -15.98
N LEU A 38 -7.56 -5.79 -16.04
CA LEU A 38 -6.56 -5.97 -17.09
C LEU A 38 -5.33 -6.66 -16.49
N ASP A 39 -5.44 -7.96 -16.22
CA ASP A 39 -4.43 -8.80 -15.55
C ASP A 39 -3.46 -9.50 -16.53
N ASP A 40 -3.94 -9.90 -17.71
CA ASP A 40 -3.16 -10.63 -18.72
C ASP A 40 -2.47 -9.69 -19.72
N CYS A 41 -1.63 -8.79 -19.20
CA CYS A 41 -0.86 -7.84 -20.01
C CYS A 41 0.64 -7.96 -19.67
N PRO A 42 1.48 -8.60 -20.51
CA PRO A 42 2.91 -8.70 -20.24
C PRO A 42 3.69 -7.41 -20.53
N ASP A 43 3.13 -6.49 -21.32
CA ASP A 43 3.82 -5.28 -21.79
C ASP A 43 2.87 -4.12 -22.12
N THR A 44 3.42 -2.92 -22.37
CA THR A 44 2.63 -1.71 -22.67
C THR A 44 1.76 -1.83 -23.92
N SER A 45 2.18 -2.63 -24.90
CA SER A 45 1.45 -2.81 -26.18
C SER A 45 0.21 -3.67 -25.98
N SER A 46 0.36 -4.79 -25.26
CA SER A 46 -0.73 -5.67 -24.85
C SER A 46 -1.73 -4.93 -23.97
N PHE A 47 -1.26 -4.16 -22.98
CA PHE A 47 -2.08 -3.27 -22.17
C PHE A 47 -2.89 -2.29 -23.00
N THR A 48 -2.24 -1.57 -23.92
CA THR A 48 -2.88 -0.59 -24.81
C THR A 48 -4.03 -1.21 -25.61
N LYS A 49 -3.82 -2.43 -26.14
CA LYS A 49 -4.84 -3.18 -26.90
C LYS A 49 -5.99 -3.65 -26.00
N SER A 50 -5.68 -4.15 -24.81
CA SER A 50 -6.67 -4.60 -23.83
C SER A 50 -7.52 -3.44 -23.32
N LEU A 51 -6.90 -2.29 -23.06
CA LEU A 51 -7.58 -1.04 -22.72
C LEU A 51 -8.49 -0.58 -23.87
N ASP A 52 -8.03 -0.60 -25.12
CA ASP A 52 -8.89 -0.25 -26.27
C ASP A 52 -10.12 -1.16 -26.40
N ARG A 53 -9.95 -2.46 -26.15
CA ARG A 53 -11.06 -3.42 -26.14
C ARG A 53 -12.05 -3.09 -25.03
N ALA A 54 -11.56 -2.88 -23.81
CA ALA A 54 -12.38 -2.50 -22.65
C ALA A 54 -13.15 -1.20 -22.91
N LEU A 55 -12.49 -0.19 -23.49
CA LEU A 55 -13.09 1.10 -23.81
C LEU A 55 -14.16 1.01 -24.91
N LYS A 56 -14.02 0.09 -25.88
CA LYS A 56 -15.00 -0.13 -26.95
C LYS A 56 -16.22 -0.93 -26.48
N ALA A 57 -16.03 -1.86 -25.54
CA ALA A 57 -17.09 -2.69 -24.98
C ALA A 57 -18.04 -1.94 -24.00
N ARG A 58 -17.85 -0.62 -23.81
CA ARG A 58 -18.68 0.19 -22.90
C ARG A 58 -20.05 0.47 -23.51
N GLU A 59 -21.01 -0.38 -23.20
CA GLU A 59 -22.40 -0.25 -23.67
C GLU A 59 -23.22 0.74 -22.82
N THR A 60 -23.13 0.65 -21.50
CA THR A 60 -23.93 1.43 -20.54
C THR A 60 -23.45 2.85 -20.30
N GLU A 61 -24.39 3.76 -20.02
CA GLU A 61 -24.09 5.09 -19.47
C GLU A 61 -23.63 4.98 -18.02
N GLY A 62 -22.69 5.83 -17.58
CA GLY A 62 -22.15 5.81 -16.23
C GLY A 62 -20.63 5.80 -16.17
N ASN A 63 -20.11 5.37 -15.01
CA ASN A 63 -18.66 5.27 -14.77
C ASN A 63 -18.22 3.81 -14.91
N THR A 64 -17.27 3.55 -15.81
CA THR A 64 -16.61 2.24 -15.91
C THR A 64 -15.35 2.26 -15.06
N VAL A 65 -15.22 1.30 -14.13
CA VAL A 65 -14.00 1.13 -13.33
C VAL A 65 -13.12 0.10 -14.03
N ILE A 66 -11.91 0.49 -14.38
CA ILE A 66 -10.89 -0.39 -14.95
C ILE A 66 -9.76 -0.50 -13.94
N VAL A 67 -9.32 -1.72 -13.63
CA VAL A 67 -8.25 -1.97 -12.67
C VAL A 67 -7.12 -2.74 -13.33
N VAL A 68 -5.90 -2.25 -13.19
CA VAL A 68 -4.67 -2.96 -13.52
C VAL A 68 -4.09 -3.48 -12.20
N PRO A 69 -4.14 -4.80 -11.94
CA PRO A 69 -3.68 -5.36 -10.67
C PRO A 69 -2.16 -5.29 -10.55
N SER A 70 -1.64 -5.42 -9.33
CA SER A 70 -0.20 -5.42 -9.09
C SER A 70 0.51 -6.67 -9.61
N THR A 71 -0.25 -7.73 -9.91
CA THR A 71 0.24 -8.94 -10.59
C THR A 71 0.62 -8.69 -12.05
N ALA A 72 0.10 -7.62 -12.66
CA ALA A 72 0.55 -7.18 -13.97
C ALA A 72 1.83 -6.34 -13.81
N PRO A 73 2.88 -6.57 -14.63
CA PRO A 73 4.15 -5.85 -14.56
C PRO A 73 4.03 -4.46 -15.20
N TRP A 74 3.02 -3.68 -14.79
CA TRP A 74 2.78 -2.37 -15.36
C TRP A 74 3.88 -1.41 -14.99
N SER A 75 4.13 -0.46 -15.87
CA SER A 75 5.20 0.52 -15.71
C SER A 75 4.73 1.94 -15.86
N ALA A 76 5.59 2.92 -15.62
CA ALA A 76 5.23 4.32 -15.77
C ALA A 76 4.79 4.66 -17.21
N GLY A 77 5.30 3.93 -18.21
CA GLY A 77 4.87 4.06 -19.60
C GLY A 77 3.41 3.61 -19.84
N TRP A 78 2.87 2.72 -19.01
CA TRP A 78 1.45 2.31 -19.10
C TRP A 78 0.53 3.43 -18.62
N ILE A 79 0.94 4.14 -17.56
CA ILE A 79 0.21 5.31 -17.04
C ILE A 79 0.17 6.40 -18.13
N ASP A 80 1.32 6.70 -18.75
CA ASP A 80 1.41 7.70 -19.82
C ASP A 80 0.54 7.31 -21.03
N ALA A 81 0.55 6.04 -21.45
CA ALA A 81 -0.29 5.52 -22.53
C ALA A 81 -1.79 5.58 -22.20
N ALA A 82 -2.16 5.30 -20.94
CA ALA A 82 -3.54 5.37 -20.49
C ALA A 82 -4.06 6.81 -20.45
N ASP A 83 -3.29 7.75 -19.92
CA ASP A 83 -3.65 9.16 -19.85
C ASP A 83 -3.90 9.72 -21.25
N GLN A 84 -2.99 9.44 -22.20
CA GLN A 84 -3.17 9.81 -23.61
C GLN A 84 -4.49 9.27 -24.18
N LYS A 85 -4.85 8.02 -23.91
CA LYS A 85 -6.11 7.43 -24.40
C LYS A 85 -7.34 8.03 -23.75
N LEU A 86 -7.34 8.19 -22.42
CA LEU A 86 -8.49 8.72 -21.69
C LEU A 86 -8.76 10.19 -22.03
N ASN A 87 -7.71 10.96 -22.35
CA ASN A 87 -7.81 12.33 -22.84
C ASN A 87 -8.39 12.46 -24.26
N LEU A 88 -8.45 11.38 -25.04
CA LEU A 88 -9.10 11.36 -26.36
C LEU A 88 -10.59 11.04 -26.28
N LEU A 89 -11.09 10.55 -25.13
CA LEU A 89 -12.50 10.27 -24.95
C LEU A 89 -13.28 11.60 -24.85
N ARG A 90 -14.42 11.65 -25.54
CA ARG A 90 -15.26 12.85 -25.66
C ARG A 90 -16.71 12.64 -25.18
N SER A 91 -17.03 11.46 -24.67
CA SER A 91 -18.41 11.16 -24.25
C SER A 91 -18.81 12.05 -23.06
N PRO A 92 -19.98 12.70 -23.10
CA PRO A 92 -20.47 13.50 -21.99
C PRO A 92 -21.13 12.66 -20.87
N SER A 93 -21.36 11.37 -21.09
CA SER A 93 -22.08 10.48 -20.17
C SER A 93 -21.37 9.15 -19.84
N LYS A 94 -20.27 8.82 -20.54
CA LYS A 94 -19.49 7.58 -20.33
C LYS A 94 -18.09 7.90 -19.83
N PHE A 95 -17.92 7.85 -18.51
CA PHE A 95 -16.66 8.16 -17.83
C PHE A 95 -15.88 6.88 -17.50
N VAL A 96 -14.57 7.03 -17.34
CA VAL A 96 -13.67 5.92 -16.99
C VAL A 96 -12.82 6.31 -15.79
N SER A 97 -12.83 5.45 -14.77
CA SER A 97 -11.86 5.49 -13.69
C SER A 97 -10.89 4.32 -13.85
N LEU A 98 -9.68 4.61 -14.30
CA LEU A 98 -8.60 3.64 -14.40
C LEU A 98 -7.73 3.70 -13.14
N ILE A 99 -7.52 2.55 -12.50
CA ILE A 99 -6.77 2.42 -11.26
C ILE A 99 -5.62 1.43 -11.47
N PHE A 100 -4.39 1.87 -11.23
CA PHE A 100 -3.20 1.01 -11.20
C PHE A 100 -2.89 0.61 -9.74
N LEU A 101 -2.86 -0.69 -9.44
CA LEU A 101 -2.48 -1.18 -8.12
C LEU A 101 -0.97 -1.40 -8.05
N ALA A 102 -0.30 -0.72 -7.13
CA ALA A 102 1.14 -0.81 -6.92
C ALA A 102 1.41 -1.52 -5.60
N ASP A 103 1.78 -2.80 -5.68
CA ASP A 103 2.39 -3.49 -4.54
C ASP A 103 3.83 -2.99 -4.33
N PRO A 104 4.52 -3.41 -3.26
CA PRO A 104 5.85 -2.87 -2.97
C PRO A 104 6.85 -3.07 -4.12
N LEU A 105 6.82 -4.20 -4.83
CA LEU A 105 7.75 -4.50 -5.92
C LEU A 105 7.42 -3.71 -7.18
N THR A 106 6.14 -3.68 -7.56
CA THR A 106 5.67 -2.94 -8.74
C THR A 106 5.86 -1.44 -8.54
N LEU A 107 5.60 -0.92 -7.34
CA LEU A 107 5.89 0.48 -6.99
C LEU A 107 7.38 0.78 -7.15
N TRP A 108 8.26 -0.02 -6.55
CA TRP A 108 9.71 0.21 -6.65
C TRP A 108 10.21 0.18 -8.09
N SER A 109 9.72 -0.77 -8.88
CA SER A 109 10.08 -0.92 -10.29
C SER A 109 9.63 0.30 -11.11
N ALA A 110 8.37 0.72 -10.95
CA ALA A 110 7.83 1.90 -11.64
C ALA A 110 8.59 3.18 -11.26
N MET A 111 8.99 3.33 -9.99
CA MET A 111 9.80 4.45 -9.51
C MET A 111 11.22 4.45 -10.08
N SER A 112 11.78 3.28 -10.38
CA SER A 112 13.16 3.10 -10.86
C SER A 112 13.33 3.28 -12.36
N GLU A 113 12.26 3.17 -13.14
CA GLU A 113 12.29 3.37 -14.60
C GLU A 113 12.44 4.84 -15.01
N LYS A 114 11.96 5.76 -14.16
CA LYS A 114 12.07 7.20 -14.41
C LYS A 114 13.24 7.77 -13.63
N ALA A 115 13.87 8.81 -14.17
CA ALA A 115 15.01 9.47 -13.52
C ALA A 115 14.59 10.13 -12.19
N SER A 116 13.29 10.43 -12.04
CA SER A 116 12.71 10.92 -10.79
C SER A 116 11.28 10.43 -10.63
N PHE A 117 10.89 10.12 -9.39
CA PHE A 117 9.50 9.83 -9.02
C PHE A 117 8.53 10.95 -9.42
N ALA A 118 8.98 12.21 -9.42
CA ALA A 118 8.17 13.37 -9.83
C ALA A 118 7.69 13.29 -11.29
N GLU A 119 8.29 12.42 -12.10
CA GLU A 119 7.90 12.20 -13.49
C GLU A 119 6.73 11.22 -13.63
N ILE A 120 6.32 10.53 -12.56
CA ILE A 120 5.09 9.73 -12.53
C ILE A 120 3.93 10.65 -12.19
N ARG A 121 3.33 11.25 -13.21
CA ARG A 121 2.26 12.26 -13.08
C ARG A 121 0.89 11.64 -12.91
N VAL A 122 0.69 10.93 -11.80
CA VAL A 122 -0.62 10.38 -11.44
C VAL A 122 -0.95 10.72 -9.99
N PRO A 123 -2.23 11.01 -9.66
CA PRO A 123 -2.67 11.04 -8.28
C PRO A 123 -2.42 9.69 -7.62
N TRP A 124 -1.63 9.70 -6.54
CA TRP A 124 -1.37 8.54 -5.70
C TRP A 124 -2.34 8.50 -4.53
N MET A 125 -2.85 7.31 -4.24
CA MET A 125 -3.54 6.95 -3.02
C MET A 125 -2.75 5.86 -2.30
N SER A 126 -2.88 5.77 -0.99
CA SER A 126 -2.16 4.80 -0.17
C SER A 126 -3.11 3.97 0.68
N LEU A 127 -2.87 2.66 0.75
CA LEU A 127 -3.46 1.76 1.73
C LEU A 127 -2.60 1.73 2.99
N LEU A 128 -2.93 2.64 3.90
CA LEU A 128 -2.20 2.87 5.16
C LEU A 128 -2.78 2.04 6.32
N PRO A 129 -2.05 1.91 7.44
CA PRO A 129 -2.62 1.41 8.68
C PRO A 129 -3.87 2.18 9.08
N TRP A 130 -4.79 1.51 9.77
CA TRP A 130 -5.98 2.18 10.29
C TRP A 130 -5.61 3.20 11.36
N THR A 131 -6.40 4.27 11.43
CA THR A 131 -6.24 5.27 12.47
C THR A 131 -6.72 4.72 13.82
N ASP A 132 -6.20 5.27 14.93
CA ASP A 132 -6.64 4.88 16.29
C ASP A 132 -8.16 5.03 16.48
N GLU A 133 -8.74 6.10 15.92
CA GLU A 133 -10.19 6.32 15.98
C GLU A 133 -10.97 5.29 15.16
N PHE A 134 -10.48 4.89 13.99
CA PHE A 134 -11.13 3.83 13.21
C PHE A 134 -11.08 2.50 13.96
N VAL A 135 -9.92 2.12 14.51
CA VAL A 135 -9.75 0.89 15.31
C VAL A 135 -10.66 0.90 16.54
N LYS A 136 -10.80 2.03 17.23
CA LYS A 136 -11.72 2.19 18.35
C LYS A 136 -13.17 1.91 17.96
N HIS A 137 -13.65 2.49 16.86
CA HIS A 137 -15.00 2.27 16.38
C HIS A 137 -15.23 0.83 15.93
N TRP A 138 -14.28 0.27 15.17
CA TRP A 138 -14.34 -1.12 14.72
C TRP A 138 -14.37 -2.12 15.88
N LEU A 139 -13.54 -1.95 16.92
CA LEU A 139 -13.58 -2.80 18.12
C LEU A 139 -14.93 -2.71 18.84
N ALA A 140 -15.52 -1.51 18.92
CA ALA A 140 -16.83 -1.32 19.54
C ALA A 140 -17.95 -2.02 18.75
N GLU A 141 -17.90 -2.01 17.41
CA GLU A 141 -18.83 -2.75 16.56
C GLU A 141 -18.74 -4.27 16.77
N GLN A 142 -17.53 -4.78 17.04
CA GLN A 142 -17.29 -6.17 17.40
C GLN A 142 -17.64 -6.49 18.86
N GLN A 143 -18.14 -5.52 19.64
CA GLN A 143 -18.41 -5.64 21.08
C GLN A 143 -17.17 -6.02 21.91
N LEU A 144 -16.00 -5.57 21.47
CA LEU A 144 -14.71 -5.81 22.12
C LEU A 144 -14.22 -4.56 22.90
N PRO A 145 -13.32 -4.74 23.87
CA PRO A 145 -12.71 -3.63 24.60
C PRO A 145 -12.02 -2.65 23.65
N SER A 146 -12.38 -1.38 23.77
CA SER A 146 -11.90 -0.30 22.90
C SER A 146 -11.26 0.83 23.70
N GLU A 147 -10.88 0.60 24.96
CA GLU A 147 -10.22 1.57 25.82
C GLU A 147 -8.81 1.89 25.32
N LYS A 148 -8.32 3.09 25.63
CA LYS A 148 -7.02 3.60 25.17
C LYS A 148 -5.86 2.64 25.45
N GLU A 149 -5.86 2.00 26.62
CA GLU A 149 -4.81 1.06 27.02
C GLU A 149 -4.80 -0.20 26.14
N THR A 150 -5.97 -0.83 25.94
CA THR A 150 -6.08 -2.00 25.05
C THR A 150 -5.71 -1.64 23.62
N ARG A 151 -6.15 -0.48 23.12
CA ARG A 151 -5.79 -0.02 21.78
C ARG A 151 -4.28 0.22 21.64
N HIS A 152 -3.61 0.73 22.67
CA HIS A 152 -2.16 0.90 22.66
C HIS A 152 -1.44 -0.45 22.54
N GLN A 153 -1.86 -1.45 23.31
CA GLN A 153 -1.30 -2.82 23.25
C GLN A 153 -1.55 -3.47 21.87
N ILE A 154 -2.74 -3.29 21.29
CA ILE A 154 -3.04 -3.74 19.93
C ILE A 154 -2.11 -3.07 18.92
N ARG A 155 -1.87 -1.76 19.04
CA ARG A 155 -0.98 -1.02 18.14
C ARG A 155 0.44 -1.57 18.19
N GLN A 156 0.96 -1.87 19.39
CA GLN A 156 2.31 -2.40 19.55
C GLN A 156 2.51 -3.73 18.80
N VAL A 157 1.51 -4.60 18.76
CA VAL A 157 1.64 -5.94 18.15
C VAL A 157 1.10 -6.05 16.72
N THR A 158 0.41 -5.01 16.21
CA THR A 158 -0.18 -5.03 14.87
C THR A 158 0.21 -3.84 13.98
N GLY A 159 0.76 -2.77 14.55
CA GLY A 159 0.93 -1.50 13.84
C GLY A 159 -0.37 -0.89 13.30
N TYR A 160 -1.54 -1.43 13.67
CA TYR A 160 -2.84 -1.19 13.02
C TYR A 160 -2.90 -1.55 11.53
N TRP A 161 -2.03 -2.44 11.07
CA TRP A 161 -2.17 -3.03 9.75
C TRP A 161 -3.44 -3.88 9.69
N PRO A 162 -4.32 -3.67 8.69
CA PRO A 162 -5.58 -4.41 8.56
C PRO A 162 -5.40 -5.93 8.65
N ALA A 163 -4.42 -6.50 7.94
CA ALA A 163 -4.15 -7.93 8.00
C ALA A 163 -3.75 -8.40 9.42
N ALA A 164 -2.93 -7.62 10.13
CA ALA A 164 -2.46 -7.96 11.47
C ALA A 164 -3.59 -7.85 12.51
N LEU A 165 -4.46 -6.86 12.32
CA LEU A 165 -5.68 -6.67 13.11
C LEU A 165 -6.67 -7.82 12.89
N GLN A 166 -6.91 -8.22 11.65
CA GLN A 166 -7.79 -9.35 11.32
C GLN A 166 -7.25 -10.67 11.88
N GLU A 167 -5.93 -10.91 11.84
CA GLU A 167 -5.34 -12.09 12.50
C GLU A 167 -5.48 -12.06 14.03
N LEU A 168 -5.35 -10.89 14.64
CA LEU A 168 -5.42 -10.74 16.09
C LEU A 168 -6.88 -10.88 16.59
N VAL A 169 -7.77 -10.09 16.00
CA VAL A 169 -9.15 -9.85 16.45
C VAL A 169 -10.17 -10.72 15.71
N GLY A 170 -9.82 -11.24 14.53
CA GLY A 170 -10.72 -12.05 13.71
C GLY A 170 -11.29 -13.21 14.50
N ASN A 171 -12.62 -13.30 14.49
CA ASN A 171 -13.40 -14.30 15.23
C ASN A 171 -13.19 -14.29 16.75
N CYS A 172 -12.73 -13.18 17.35
CA CYS A 172 -12.76 -12.99 18.80
C CYS A 172 -14.18 -12.66 19.25
N GLY A 173 -14.83 -13.61 19.95
CA GLY A 173 -16.14 -13.38 20.56
C GLY A 173 -16.08 -12.82 21.99
N GLU A 174 -14.91 -12.81 22.63
CA GLU A 174 -14.77 -12.47 24.05
C GLU A 174 -13.51 -11.63 24.34
N GLN A 175 -13.61 -10.76 25.36
CA GLN A 175 -12.51 -9.93 25.87
C GLN A 175 -11.32 -10.75 26.39
N SER A 176 -11.60 -11.85 27.08
CA SER A 176 -10.59 -12.76 27.62
C SER A 176 -9.69 -13.32 26.51
N GLU A 177 -10.30 -13.68 25.38
CA GLU A 177 -9.61 -14.19 24.20
C GLU A 177 -8.72 -13.13 23.56
N LEU A 178 -9.23 -11.92 23.38
CA LEU A 178 -8.46 -10.81 22.82
C LEU A 178 -7.20 -10.54 23.67
N LYS A 179 -7.34 -10.46 24.99
CA LYS A 179 -6.21 -10.25 25.90
C LYS A 179 -5.17 -11.35 25.79
N ARG A 180 -5.61 -12.62 25.78
CA ARG A 180 -4.72 -13.79 25.58
C ARG A 180 -3.97 -13.72 24.25
N ARG A 181 -4.64 -13.29 23.17
CA ARG A 181 -4.02 -13.17 21.84
C ARG A 181 -3.00 -12.04 21.78
N ILE A 182 -3.26 -10.91 22.43
CA ILE A 182 -2.30 -9.80 22.56
C ILE A 182 -1.04 -10.29 23.29
N GLU A 183 -1.20 -10.91 24.46
CA GLU A 183 -0.09 -11.46 25.25
C GLU A 183 0.71 -12.53 24.49
N ARG A 184 0.01 -13.37 23.71
CA ARG A 184 0.65 -14.35 22.84
C ARG A 184 1.40 -13.67 21.70
N LYS A 185 0.84 -12.69 20.98
CA LYS A 185 1.56 -12.01 19.88
C LYS A 185 2.75 -11.20 20.41
N SER A 186 2.62 -10.51 21.54
CA SER A 186 3.76 -9.81 22.15
C SER A 186 4.90 -10.77 22.49
N SER A 187 4.57 -12.01 22.89
CA SER A 187 5.54 -13.08 23.17
C SER A 187 6.00 -13.85 21.91
N SER A 188 5.17 -13.94 20.87
CA SER A 188 5.37 -14.75 19.66
C SER A 188 6.01 -14.00 18.51
N LEU A 189 6.05 -12.66 18.55
CA LEU A 189 6.91 -11.87 17.65
C LEU A 189 8.37 -12.37 17.70
N VAL A 190 8.76 -13.19 18.70
CA VAL A 190 10.06 -13.82 18.91
C VAL A 190 10.40 -14.91 17.86
N GLY A 191 9.43 -15.40 17.06
CA GLY A 191 9.69 -16.38 16.00
C GLY A 191 10.19 -15.74 14.70
N SER A 192 11.39 -16.13 14.23
CA SER A 192 12.00 -15.61 13.00
C SER A 192 11.18 -15.88 11.73
N GLN A 193 10.40 -16.96 11.69
CA GLN A 193 9.55 -17.30 10.53
C GLN A 193 8.37 -16.34 10.36
N ASP A 194 7.71 -15.94 11.45
CA ASP A 194 6.61 -14.98 11.39
C ASP A 194 7.12 -13.61 10.94
N ALA A 195 8.30 -13.19 11.43
CA ALA A 195 8.93 -11.94 11.02
C ALA A 195 9.21 -11.90 9.50
N GLN A 196 9.71 -13.00 8.93
CA GLN A 196 9.99 -13.09 7.50
C GLN A 196 8.71 -12.96 6.65
N ILE A 197 7.62 -13.63 7.04
CA ILE A 197 6.32 -13.53 6.33
C ILE A 197 5.82 -12.08 6.36
N TRP A 198 5.94 -11.40 7.49
CA TRP A 198 5.55 -9.99 7.61
C TRP A 198 6.46 -9.08 6.79
N ALA A 199 7.76 -9.33 6.75
CA ALA A 199 8.71 -8.61 5.92
C ALA A 199 8.33 -8.68 4.44
N GLU A 200 7.99 -9.87 3.95
CA GLU A 200 7.54 -10.08 2.57
C GLU A 200 6.23 -9.35 2.29
N ARG A 201 5.24 -9.46 3.19
CA ARG A 201 3.94 -8.77 3.03
C ARG A 201 4.08 -7.25 2.98
N LEU A 202 5.03 -6.68 3.71
CA LEU A 202 5.29 -5.25 3.78
C LEU A 202 6.26 -4.77 2.69
N GLY A 203 6.91 -5.67 1.96
CA GLY A 203 7.91 -5.34 0.95
C GLY A 203 9.30 -5.01 1.51
N LEU A 204 9.59 -5.37 2.76
CA LEU A 204 10.87 -5.10 3.43
C LEU A 204 12.03 -5.97 2.92
N THR A 205 11.80 -6.80 1.90
CA THR A 205 12.79 -7.67 1.25
C THR A 205 13.36 -7.06 -0.03
N ILE A 206 12.90 -5.88 -0.45
CA ILE A 206 13.43 -5.18 -1.63
C ILE A 206 14.75 -4.52 -1.26
N HIS A 207 15.83 -4.87 -1.97
CA HIS A 207 17.20 -4.57 -1.59
C HIS A 207 17.50 -3.10 -1.26
N ASP A 208 17.35 -2.17 -2.22
CA ASP A 208 17.72 -0.77 -2.00
C ASP A 208 16.88 -0.12 -0.86
N PRO A 209 15.53 -0.20 -0.85
CA PRO A 209 14.74 0.29 0.29
C PRO A 209 15.07 -0.39 1.61
N GLN A 210 15.34 -1.70 1.58
CA GLN A 210 15.67 -2.45 2.78
C GLN A 210 16.91 -1.88 3.46
N ILE A 211 17.97 -1.56 2.72
CA ILE A 211 19.20 -0.97 3.30
C ILE A 211 18.89 0.35 4.01
N VAL A 212 18.15 1.24 3.34
CA VAL A 212 17.78 2.56 3.89
C VAL A 212 16.93 2.42 5.16
N LEU A 213 15.92 1.54 5.13
CA LEU A 213 15.04 1.32 6.29
C LEU A 213 15.78 0.62 7.45
N HIS A 214 16.73 -0.26 7.17
CA HIS A 214 17.59 -0.84 8.22
C HIS A 214 18.50 0.21 8.86
N ALA A 215 19.10 1.11 8.06
CA ALA A 215 19.89 2.21 8.59
C ALA A 215 19.06 3.09 9.54
N LEU A 216 17.83 3.43 9.13
CA LEU A 216 16.89 4.20 9.96
C LEU A 216 16.47 3.43 11.24
N ALA A 217 16.22 2.12 11.14
CA ALA A 217 15.86 1.28 12.30
C ALA A 217 17.01 1.13 13.30
N SER A 218 18.24 1.00 12.81
CA SER A 218 19.45 0.92 13.62
C SER A 218 19.80 2.25 14.28
N TRP A 219 19.54 3.37 13.61
CA TRP A 219 19.70 4.70 14.20
C TRP A 219 18.71 4.93 15.35
N GLY A 220 17.45 4.54 15.17
CA GLY A 220 16.43 4.55 16.23
C GLY A 220 15.86 5.92 16.57
N GLU A 221 16.31 6.99 15.92
CA GLU A 221 15.81 8.35 16.05
C GLU A 221 15.35 8.90 14.68
N PRO A 222 14.52 9.96 14.64
CA PRO A 222 14.18 10.62 13.38
C PRO A 222 15.44 11.12 12.66
N ALA A 223 15.53 10.90 11.35
CA ALA A 223 16.70 11.29 10.55
C ALA A 223 16.31 11.96 9.23
N THR A 224 17.16 12.87 8.75
CA THR A 224 17.04 13.49 7.44
C THR A 224 17.60 12.58 6.34
N VAL A 225 17.28 12.92 5.09
CA VAL A 225 17.85 12.26 3.90
C VAL A 225 19.38 12.30 3.91
N VAL A 226 19.97 13.45 4.28
CA VAL A 226 21.42 13.65 4.27
C VAL A 226 22.09 12.80 5.33
N GLU A 227 21.57 12.79 6.55
CA GLU A 227 22.10 11.96 7.65
C GLU A 227 22.04 10.47 7.29
N LEU A 228 20.92 9.99 6.71
CA LEU A 228 20.78 8.60 6.30
C LEU A 228 21.73 8.22 5.14
N ALA A 229 21.97 9.14 4.21
CA ALA A 229 22.94 8.93 3.13
C ALA A 229 24.37 8.83 3.65
N GLU A 230 24.75 9.69 4.61
CA GLU A 230 26.06 9.66 5.25
C GLU A 230 26.26 8.41 6.11
N ILE A 231 25.28 8.06 6.95
CA ILE A 231 25.35 6.90 7.86
C ILE A 231 25.35 5.58 7.07
N GLY A 232 24.52 5.49 6.03
CA GLY A 232 24.38 4.28 5.23
C GLY A 232 25.41 4.14 4.11
N GLU A 233 26.22 5.16 3.84
CA GLU A 233 27.05 5.28 2.62
C GLU A 233 26.23 5.06 1.33
N ILE A 234 25.00 5.61 1.30
CA ILE A 234 24.03 5.45 0.20
C ILE A 234 23.95 6.75 -0.59
N ALA A 235 23.78 6.67 -1.91
CA ALA A 235 23.56 7.85 -2.73
C ALA A 235 22.27 8.58 -2.31
N LEU A 236 22.30 9.92 -2.27
CA LEU A 236 21.19 10.75 -1.79
C LEU A 236 19.89 10.48 -2.56
N ASP A 237 19.97 10.36 -3.88
CA ASP A 237 18.83 10.07 -4.75
C ASP A 237 18.17 8.72 -4.41
N LYS A 238 18.98 7.71 -4.06
CA LYS A 238 18.48 6.41 -3.59
C LYS A 238 17.79 6.50 -2.24
N VAL A 239 18.35 7.24 -1.28
CA VAL A 239 17.70 7.47 0.01
C VAL A 239 16.36 8.18 -0.17
N GLU A 240 16.31 9.24 -0.97
CA GLU A 240 15.06 9.95 -1.27
C GLU A 240 14.02 9.03 -1.91
N GLN A 241 14.43 8.25 -2.90
CA GLN A 241 13.56 7.31 -3.61
C GLN A 241 13.00 6.25 -2.66
N SER A 242 13.84 5.65 -1.81
CA SER A 242 13.44 4.64 -0.82
C SER A 242 12.49 5.20 0.23
N LEU A 243 12.74 6.41 0.74
CA LEU A 243 11.85 7.04 1.72
C LEU A 243 10.50 7.41 1.09
N ARG A 244 10.47 7.88 -0.17
CA ARG A 244 9.21 8.12 -0.89
C ARG A 244 8.41 6.85 -1.15
N TRP A 245 9.09 5.78 -1.54
CA TRP A 245 8.49 4.46 -1.68
C TRP A 245 7.89 4.00 -0.35
N ALA A 246 8.64 4.15 0.75
CA ALA A 246 8.20 3.75 2.08
C ALA A 246 7.03 4.60 2.61
N ASP A 247 7.02 5.90 2.31
CA ASP A 247 5.96 6.86 2.67
C ASP A 247 4.62 6.45 2.03
N LEU A 248 4.63 6.16 0.73
CA LEU A 248 3.45 5.68 0.00
C LEU A 248 2.91 4.35 0.52
N LEU A 249 3.78 3.51 1.07
CA LEU A 249 3.44 2.22 1.66
C LEU A 249 3.12 2.32 3.16
N GLY A 250 3.21 3.50 3.78
CA GLY A 250 2.94 3.71 5.20
C GLY A 250 3.97 3.09 6.15
N LEU A 251 5.19 2.85 5.68
CA LEU A 251 6.27 2.22 6.46
C LEU A 251 7.07 3.25 7.27
N VAL A 252 7.12 4.49 6.77
CA VAL A 252 7.75 5.64 7.43
C VAL A 252 6.73 6.76 7.64
N VAL A 253 7.04 7.65 8.57
CA VAL A 253 6.26 8.84 8.91
C VAL A 253 7.19 10.05 8.90
N ARG A 254 6.66 11.20 8.49
CA ARG A 254 7.36 12.49 8.58
C ARG A 254 7.11 13.13 9.94
N ASP A 255 8.14 13.28 10.75
CA ASP A 255 8.07 13.86 12.10
C ASP A 255 8.26 15.39 12.09
N GLY A 256 7.62 16.06 11.13
CA GLY A 256 7.76 17.50 10.91
C GLY A 256 9.09 17.91 10.26
N GLY A 257 9.05 18.92 9.40
CA GLY A 257 10.21 19.32 8.60
C GLY A 257 10.69 18.22 7.65
N ASP A 258 12.01 17.98 7.64
CA ASP A 258 12.69 17.03 6.75
C ASP A 258 13.08 15.71 7.44
N TYR A 259 12.56 15.46 8.66
CA TYR A 259 12.86 14.27 9.44
C TYR A 259 11.89 13.12 9.13
N TRP A 260 12.46 11.92 9.06
CA TRP A 260 11.75 10.67 8.82
C TRP A 260 11.95 9.70 9.97
N SER A 261 10.88 9.01 10.32
CA SER A 261 10.85 8.00 11.37
C SER A 261 10.17 6.73 10.85
N LEU A 262 10.53 5.58 11.40
CA LEU A 262 9.81 4.34 11.14
C LEU A 262 8.57 4.24 12.02
N ASP A 263 7.53 3.60 11.50
CA ASP A 263 6.46 3.11 12.37
C ASP A 263 7.05 2.11 13.40
N PRO A 264 6.69 2.19 14.70
CA PRO A 264 7.29 1.34 15.73
C PRO A 264 7.19 -0.16 15.47
N PHE A 265 6.08 -0.62 14.86
CA PHE A 265 5.91 -2.03 14.51
C PHE A 265 6.88 -2.44 13.38
N ILE A 266 7.10 -1.55 12.41
CA ILE A 266 8.09 -1.77 11.34
C ILE A 266 9.52 -1.76 11.88
N CYS A 267 9.85 -0.82 12.78
CA CYS A 267 11.15 -0.74 13.42
C CYS A 267 11.49 -2.03 14.18
N GLU A 268 10.54 -2.53 14.97
CA GLU A 268 10.69 -3.77 15.72
C GLU A 268 10.83 -5.00 14.80
N LEU A 269 10.08 -5.02 13.69
CA LEU A 269 10.17 -6.07 12.69
C LEU A 269 11.57 -6.10 12.03
N LEU A 270 12.09 -4.95 11.62
CA LEU A 270 13.42 -4.84 10.98
C LEU A 270 14.56 -5.26 11.92
N LYS A 271 14.50 -4.87 13.20
CA LYS A 271 15.49 -5.28 14.21
C LYS A 271 15.56 -6.81 14.40
N ARG A 272 14.47 -7.52 14.13
CA ARG A 272 14.39 -8.99 14.24
C ARG A 272 14.81 -9.73 12.97
N LEU A 273 14.84 -9.04 11.83
CA LEU A 273 15.35 -9.58 10.57
C LEU A 273 16.88 -9.50 10.47
N GLN A 274 17.52 -8.72 11.35
CA GLN A 274 18.97 -8.67 11.48
C GLN A 274 19.49 -9.99 12.05
N TYR A 275 20.32 -10.68 11.26
CA TYR A 275 21.18 -11.80 11.69
C TYR A 275 22.44 -11.28 12.37
#